data_AF-A0AAD5ZH04-F1
#
_entry.id   AF-A0AAD5ZH04-F1
#
_cell.length_a   1.000
_cell.length_b   1.000
_cell.length_c   1.000
_cell.angle_alpha   90.00
_cell.angle_beta   90.00
_cell.angle_gamma   90.00
#
_symmetry.space_group_name_H-M   'P 1'
#
loop_
_entity.id
_entity.type
_entity.pdbx_description
1 polymer ?
#
loop_
_entity_poly.entity_id
_entity_poly.type
_entity_poly.pdbx_seq_one_letter_code
_entity_poly.pdbx_strand_id
1 'polypeptide(L)'
;MGQKRSKLQLGHCTSFLLFSLLGLFLLFSSPTQALNVGIQSVEPGGEGVSKQECSRTCESDHCSVAPFLRYGKYCGILYSGCPGEKPCDALDACCMVHDNCVQAKNNDYLSTECNENLLNCLANLNENSPTFKGNKCLMTDVIKVISVVIEAAVLAGRVLHKP
;
A
#
# COMPACT_ATOMS: atom_id res chain seq x y z
N MET A 1 -76.25 8.83 -28.66
CA MET A 1 -75.06 8.22 -29.29
C MET A 1 -73.83 8.90 -28.67
N GLY A 2 -73.03 8.15 -27.88
CA GLY A 2 -71.65 8.48 -27.42
C GLY A 2 -71.46 9.74 -26.55
N GLN A 3 -70.53 9.86 -25.61
CA GLN A 3 -69.53 8.98 -25.01
C GLN A 3 -68.95 9.79 -23.83
N LYS A 4 -69.04 9.28 -22.59
CA LYS A 4 -68.24 9.81 -21.45
C LYS A 4 -66.76 9.63 -21.77
N ARG A 5 -65.92 10.66 -21.59
CA ARG A 5 -64.48 10.50 -21.32
C ARG A 5 -63.82 11.74 -20.70
N SER A 6 -63.53 11.57 -19.41
CA SER A 6 -62.48 12.13 -18.56
C SER A 6 -61.31 12.84 -19.25
N LYS A 7 -60.94 14.03 -18.75
CA LYS A 7 -59.56 14.55 -18.80
C LYS A 7 -59.08 14.97 -17.41
N LEU A 8 -59.04 13.98 -16.53
CA LEU A 8 -58.18 13.98 -15.34
C LEU A 8 -56.74 13.63 -15.79
N GLN A 9 -56.05 14.53 -16.50
CA GLN A 9 -54.68 14.27 -16.98
C GLN A 9 -53.90 15.59 -17.17
N LEU A 10 -53.74 16.39 -16.11
CA LEU A 10 -52.78 17.51 -16.15
C LEU A 10 -51.89 17.61 -14.89
N GLY A 11 -52.28 16.98 -13.78
CA GLY A 11 -51.46 16.93 -12.55
C GLY A 11 -50.46 15.76 -12.48
N HIS A 12 -50.67 14.68 -13.26
CA HIS A 12 -49.82 13.49 -13.16
C HIS A 12 -48.48 13.66 -13.87
N CYS A 13 -48.41 14.39 -14.99
CA CYS A 13 -47.18 14.53 -15.76
C CYS A 13 -46.13 15.40 -15.04
N THR A 14 -46.58 16.45 -14.33
CA THR A 14 -45.69 17.33 -13.55
C THR A 14 -45.16 16.64 -12.28
N SER A 15 -45.98 15.81 -11.64
CA SER A 15 -45.57 15.04 -10.46
C SER A 15 -44.53 13.97 -10.80
N PHE A 16 -44.69 13.22 -11.91
CA PHE A 16 -43.70 12.24 -12.36
C PHE A 16 -42.35 12.87 -12.75
N LEU A 17 -42.36 14.05 -13.37
CA LEU A 17 -41.13 14.80 -13.70
C LEU A 17 -40.41 15.31 -12.43
N LEU A 18 -41.16 15.81 -11.45
CA LEU A 18 -40.61 16.23 -10.16
C LEU A 18 -40.03 15.06 -9.37
N PHE A 19 -40.71 13.92 -9.31
CA PHE A 19 -40.20 12.70 -8.66
C PHE A 19 -38.95 12.14 -9.37
N SER A 20 -38.89 12.22 -10.71
CA SER A 20 -37.72 11.79 -11.46
C SER A 20 -36.52 12.71 -11.25
N LEU A 21 -36.73 14.02 -11.13
CA LEU A 21 -35.68 14.99 -10.80
C LEU A 21 -35.22 14.86 -9.35
N LEU A 22 -36.13 14.62 -8.39
CA LEU A 22 -35.78 14.39 -6.99
C LEU A 22 -35.00 13.08 -6.80
N GLY A 23 -35.42 12.00 -7.48
CA GLY A 23 -34.74 10.71 -7.46
C GLY A 23 -33.33 10.80 -8.06
N LEU A 24 -33.16 11.57 -9.13
CA LEU A 24 -31.84 11.82 -9.72
C LEU A 24 -30.94 12.64 -8.77
N PHE A 25 -31.49 13.62 -8.06
CA PHE A 25 -30.77 14.44 -7.06
C PHE A 25 -30.27 13.61 -5.86
N LEU A 26 -31.04 12.59 -5.45
CA LEU A 26 -30.67 11.65 -4.38
C LEU A 26 -29.61 10.61 -4.82
N LEU A 27 -29.49 10.34 -6.13
CA LEU A 27 -28.40 9.50 -6.67
C LEU A 27 -27.06 10.24 -6.80
N PHE A 28 -27.07 11.58 -6.79
CA PHE A 28 -25.87 12.42 -6.84
C PHE A 28 -25.31 12.81 -5.47
N SER A 29 -26.04 12.55 -4.38
CA SER A 29 -25.61 12.86 -3.02
C SER A 29 -24.98 11.62 -2.35
N SER A 30 -24.00 11.02 -3.01
CA SER A 30 -23.09 10.09 -2.36
C SER A 30 -22.15 10.90 -1.46
N PRO A 31 -21.98 10.56 -0.16
CA PRO A 31 -20.82 11.04 0.55
C PRO A 31 -19.62 10.37 -0.10
N THR A 32 -18.89 11.10 -0.93
CA THR A 32 -17.56 10.68 -1.38
C THR A 32 -16.66 10.73 -0.16
N GLN A 33 -16.64 9.65 0.64
CA GLN A 33 -15.49 9.35 1.46
C GLN A 33 -14.41 8.88 0.48
N ALA A 34 -13.68 9.86 -0.05
CA ALA A 34 -12.45 9.60 -0.77
C ALA A 34 -11.52 8.84 0.18
N LEU A 35 -11.09 7.64 -0.22
CA LEU A 35 -10.05 6.91 0.48
C LEU A 35 -8.75 7.70 0.26
N ASN A 36 -8.38 8.53 1.24
CA ASN A 36 -7.15 9.31 1.21
C ASN A 36 -5.96 8.35 1.43
N VAL A 37 -5.47 7.73 0.35
CA VAL A 37 -4.14 7.13 0.35
C VAL A 37 -3.18 8.32 0.35
N GLY A 38 -2.69 8.68 1.53
CA GLY A 38 -1.83 9.85 1.75
C GLY A 38 -0.51 9.73 1.01
N ILE A 39 -0.51 10.09 -0.27
CA ILE A 39 0.69 10.33 -1.07
C ILE A 39 0.73 11.82 -1.38
N GLN A 40 1.23 12.61 -0.41
CA GLN A 40 1.48 14.03 -0.64
C GLN A 40 2.85 14.17 -1.31
N SER A 41 2.80 14.61 -2.56
CA SER A 41 3.93 15.05 -3.37
C SER A 41 4.68 16.16 -2.63
N VAL A 42 6.00 16.00 -2.49
CA VAL A 42 6.87 16.95 -1.80
C VAL A 42 7.05 18.19 -2.68
N GLU A 43 6.50 19.34 -2.26
CA GLU A 43 6.91 20.65 -2.76
C GLU A 43 7.98 21.26 -1.82
N PRO A 44 8.99 21.97 -2.35
CA PRO A 44 10.05 22.55 -1.53
C PRO A 44 9.58 23.88 -0.93
N GLY A 45 9.16 23.87 0.34
CA GLY A 45 9.01 25.11 1.12
C GLY A 45 7.80 25.25 2.05
N GLY A 46 7.02 24.19 2.31
CA GLY A 46 5.89 24.24 3.25
C GLY A 46 6.17 23.50 4.56
N GLU A 47 6.08 24.18 5.70
CA GLU A 47 6.01 23.59 7.03
C GLU A 47 4.76 22.70 7.14
N GLY A 48 4.95 21.42 6.87
CA GLY A 48 3.89 20.42 6.84
C GLY A 48 4.40 19.08 6.35
N VAL A 49 5.58 18.66 6.81
CA VAL A 49 6.03 17.27 6.61
C VAL A 49 5.01 16.41 7.34
N SER A 50 4.10 15.77 6.61
CA SER A 50 3.46 14.55 7.08
C SER A 50 4.60 13.59 7.38
N LYS A 51 5.05 13.54 8.65
CA LYS A 51 6.07 12.60 9.10
C LYS A 51 5.57 11.23 8.67
N GLN A 52 6.20 10.69 7.63
CA GLN A 52 6.00 9.30 7.25
C GLN A 52 6.24 8.51 8.53
N GLU A 53 5.22 7.77 8.98
CA GLU A 53 5.27 7.06 10.23
C GLU A 53 6.36 5.98 10.10
N CYS A 54 7.48 6.19 10.77
CA CYS A 54 8.64 5.31 10.72
C CYS A 54 8.72 4.50 12.02
N SER A 55 9.25 3.29 11.92
CA SER A 55 9.33 2.37 13.05
C SER A 55 10.57 2.61 13.92
N ARG A 56 10.40 2.47 15.23
CA ARG A 56 11.50 2.37 16.21
C ARG A 56 11.46 1.06 16.99
N THR A 57 10.51 0.18 16.66
CA THR A 57 10.23 -1.06 17.38
C THR A 57 10.44 -2.26 16.48
N CYS A 58 10.94 -3.36 17.07
CA CYS A 58 11.12 -4.61 16.34
C CYS A 58 9.78 -5.35 16.31
N GLU A 59 9.06 -5.21 15.20
CA GLU A 59 7.76 -5.87 14.99
C GLU A 59 7.95 -7.31 14.51
N SER A 60 6.97 -8.16 14.80
CA SER A 60 6.90 -9.54 14.29
C SER A 60 5.44 -9.91 14.10
N ASP A 61 4.79 -9.18 13.19
CA ASP A 61 3.36 -9.24 12.97
C ASP A 61 3.02 -9.63 11.52
N HIS A 62 1.92 -10.35 11.34
CA HIS A 62 1.48 -10.85 10.02
C HIS A 62 2.57 -11.59 9.22
N CYS A 63 3.38 -12.42 9.89
CA CYS A 63 4.60 -13.07 9.38
C CYS A 63 4.45 -13.80 8.03
N SER A 64 3.25 -14.27 7.70
CA SER A 64 2.96 -15.07 6.50
C SER A 64 2.05 -14.36 5.50
N VAL A 65 1.73 -13.08 5.71
CA VAL A 65 0.75 -12.32 4.92
C VAL A 65 1.42 -11.09 4.34
N ALA A 66 1.97 -11.22 3.12
CA ALA A 66 2.81 -10.19 2.50
C ALA A 66 2.25 -8.75 2.55
N PRO A 67 0.96 -8.49 2.27
CA PRO A 67 0.43 -7.12 2.32
C PRO A 67 0.47 -6.44 3.69
N PHE A 68 0.51 -7.22 4.78
CA PHE A 68 0.45 -6.70 6.15
C PHE A 68 1.68 -7.04 6.98
N LEU A 69 2.64 -7.77 6.39
CA LEU A 69 3.86 -8.21 7.07
C LEU A 69 4.63 -7.01 7.61
N ARG A 70 4.92 -7.05 8.92
CA ARG A 70 5.85 -6.14 9.59
C ARG A 70 6.83 -6.95 10.40
N TYR A 71 8.07 -6.99 9.93
CA TYR A 71 9.17 -7.68 10.58
C TYR A 71 10.32 -6.72 10.86
N GLY A 72 10.83 -6.75 12.09
CA GLY A 72 11.84 -5.82 12.54
C GLY A 72 11.36 -4.37 12.39
N LYS A 73 12.22 -3.48 11.94
CA LYS A 73 11.90 -2.08 11.68
C LYS A 73 11.73 -1.76 10.20
N TYR A 74 12.24 -2.60 9.31
CA TYR A 74 12.42 -2.30 7.89
C TYR A 74 11.74 -3.28 6.94
N CYS A 75 11.38 -4.49 7.37
CA CYS A 75 10.74 -5.44 6.46
C CYS A 75 9.21 -5.24 6.45
N GLY A 76 8.70 -4.59 5.40
CA GLY A 76 7.26 -4.49 5.14
C GLY A 76 6.94 -3.55 3.99
N ILE A 77 5.73 -3.64 3.43
CA ILE A 77 5.28 -2.73 2.37
C ILE A 77 4.91 -1.38 2.99
N LEU A 78 5.50 -0.29 2.46
CA LEU A 78 5.30 1.08 2.97
C LEU A 78 5.59 1.19 4.48
N TYR A 79 6.52 0.38 4.97
CA TYR A 79 6.93 0.30 6.37
C TYR A 79 8.45 0.32 6.42
N SER A 80 9.02 1.27 7.17
CA SER A 80 10.47 1.40 7.29
C SER A 80 10.87 2.00 8.64
N GLY A 81 12.14 1.84 9.01
CA GLY A 81 12.68 2.32 10.27
C GLY A 81 13.01 3.80 10.25
N CYS A 82 12.97 4.45 11.41
CA CYS A 82 13.32 5.86 11.51
C CYS A 82 14.82 6.11 11.23
N PRO A 83 15.19 7.33 10.78
CA PRO A 83 16.59 7.70 10.62
C PRO A 83 17.41 7.44 11.90
N GLY A 84 18.54 6.74 11.73
CA GLY A 84 19.45 6.39 12.81
C GLY A 84 19.08 5.14 13.63
N GLU A 85 17.91 4.53 13.37
CA GLU A 85 17.58 3.23 13.97
C GLU A 85 18.50 2.13 13.42
N LYS A 86 18.91 1.21 14.29
CA LYS A 86 19.62 -0.01 13.87
C LYS A 86 18.60 -1.10 13.53
N PRO A 87 18.90 -1.98 12.55
CA PRO A 87 18.07 -3.14 12.27
C PRO A 87 18.06 -4.09 13.46
N CYS A 88 16.96 -4.82 13.60
CA CYS A 88 16.70 -5.74 14.70
C CYS A 88 17.53 -7.04 14.61
N ASP A 89 17.80 -7.50 13.39
CA ASP A 89 18.65 -8.66 13.08
C ASP A 89 19.18 -8.59 11.64
N ALA A 90 19.78 -9.68 11.16
CA ALA A 90 20.36 -9.75 9.82
C ALA A 90 19.31 -9.70 8.69
N LEU A 91 18.11 -10.26 8.90
CA LEU A 91 17.02 -10.19 7.94
C LEU A 91 16.51 -8.75 7.82
N ASP A 92 16.29 -8.09 8.96
CA ASP A 92 15.89 -6.69 9.01
C ASP A 92 16.96 -5.75 8.39
N ALA A 93 18.24 -6.12 8.50
CA ALA A 93 19.32 -5.39 7.85
C ALA A 93 19.26 -5.48 6.31
N CYS A 94 18.87 -6.63 5.74
CA CYS A 94 18.63 -6.74 4.30
C CYS A 94 17.53 -5.78 3.84
N CYS A 95 16.42 -5.71 4.59
CA CYS A 95 15.31 -4.81 4.28
C CYS A 95 15.71 -3.33 4.42
N MET A 96 16.49 -2.98 5.44
CA MET A 96 17.02 -1.62 5.59
C MET A 96 17.86 -1.19 4.36
N VAL A 97 18.70 -2.08 3.83
CA VAL A 97 19.49 -1.79 2.62
C VAL A 97 18.59 -1.62 1.41
N HIS A 98 17.55 -2.44 1.27
CA HIS A 98 16.56 -2.34 0.19
C HIS A 98 15.79 -1.01 0.24
N ASP A 99 15.24 -0.65 1.39
CA ASP A 99 14.50 0.61 1.57
C ASP A 99 15.35 1.83 1.21
N ASN A 100 16.60 1.86 1.68
CA ASN A 100 17.54 2.93 1.37
C ASN A 100 17.87 2.99 -0.13
N CYS A 101 18.02 1.82 -0.78
CA CYS A 101 18.25 1.74 -2.22
C CYS A 101 17.05 2.30 -3.01
N VAL A 102 15.84 1.90 -2.65
CA VAL A 102 14.59 2.38 -3.27
C VAL A 102 14.46 3.90 -3.09
N GLN A 103 14.71 4.41 -1.88
CA GLN A 103 14.69 5.85 -1.61
C GLN A 103 15.72 6.61 -2.48
N ALA A 104 16.94 6.10 -2.59
CA ALA A 104 17.99 6.69 -3.43
C ALA A 104 17.66 6.69 -4.93
N LYS A 105 16.73 5.82 -5.37
CA LYS A 105 16.23 5.74 -6.74
C LYS A 105 14.86 6.39 -6.93
N ASN A 106 14.60 7.49 -6.21
CA ASN A 106 13.35 8.26 -6.30
C ASN A 106 12.10 7.45 -5.93
N ASN A 107 12.22 6.55 -4.94
CA ASN A 107 11.17 5.65 -4.50
C ASN A 107 10.70 4.64 -5.57
N ASP A 108 11.59 4.25 -6.49
CA ASP A 108 11.34 3.20 -7.47
C ASP A 108 11.41 1.79 -6.84
N TYR A 109 10.27 1.31 -6.33
CA TYR A 109 10.13 -0.05 -5.80
C TYR A 109 10.28 -1.15 -6.87
N LEU A 110 10.25 -0.81 -8.16
CA LEU A 110 10.46 -1.75 -9.27
C LEU A 110 11.89 -1.75 -9.78
N SER A 111 12.80 -1.05 -9.10
CA SER A 111 14.22 -1.08 -9.42
C SER A 111 14.75 -2.52 -9.33
N THR A 112 15.14 -3.08 -10.47
CA THR A 112 15.66 -4.45 -10.53
C THR A 112 16.94 -4.60 -9.72
N GLU A 113 17.79 -3.57 -9.68
CA GLU A 113 19.01 -3.55 -8.87
C GLU A 113 18.71 -3.68 -7.37
N CYS A 114 17.80 -2.86 -6.83
CA CYS A 114 17.45 -2.93 -5.41
C CYS A 114 16.82 -4.28 -5.06
N ASN A 115 15.91 -4.76 -5.91
CA ASN A 115 15.19 -6.01 -5.68
C ASN A 115 16.11 -7.24 -5.81
N GLU A 116 17.00 -7.30 -6.79
CA GLU A 116 17.97 -8.39 -6.94
C GLU A 116 19.00 -8.39 -5.81
N ASN A 117 19.45 -7.21 -5.36
CA ASN A 117 20.32 -7.11 -4.19
C ASN A 117 19.64 -7.62 -2.91
N LEU A 118 18.35 -7.34 -2.73
CA LEU A 118 17.58 -7.89 -1.61
C LEU A 118 17.51 -9.42 -1.70
N LEU A 119 17.16 -9.99 -2.85
CA LEU A 119 17.13 -11.45 -3.04
C LEU A 119 18.49 -12.09 -2.73
N ASN A 120 19.58 -11.49 -3.20
CA ASN A 120 20.94 -11.94 -2.90
C ASN A 120 21.25 -11.86 -1.40
N CYS A 121 20.82 -10.81 -0.71
CA CYS A 121 21.00 -10.68 0.73
C CYS A 121 20.26 -11.80 1.48
N LEU A 122 18.98 -12.01 1.14
CA LEU A 122 18.14 -13.05 1.76
C LEU A 122 18.69 -14.47 1.55
N ALA A 123 19.20 -14.76 0.35
CA ALA A 123 19.77 -16.07 0.03
C ALA A 123 21.05 -16.41 0.81
N ASN A 124 21.75 -15.39 1.34
CA ASN A 124 22.97 -15.56 2.13
C ASN A 124 22.71 -15.61 3.64
N LEU A 125 21.45 -15.46 4.10
CA LEU A 125 21.13 -15.57 5.51
C LEU A 125 21.23 -17.02 5.98
N ASN A 126 21.94 -17.25 7.08
CA ASN A 126 21.94 -18.55 7.75
C ASN A 126 20.65 -18.67 8.55
N GLU A 127 19.85 -19.70 8.29
CA GLU A 127 18.56 -19.95 8.98
C GLU A 127 18.67 -20.05 10.51
N ASN A 128 19.86 -20.37 11.02
CA ASN A 128 20.16 -20.47 12.45
C ASN A 128 20.68 -19.15 13.06
N SER A 129 20.66 -18.05 12.30
CA SER A 129 21.12 -16.77 12.80
C SER A 129 20.26 -16.30 13.98
N PRO A 130 20.86 -15.75 15.04
CA PRO A 130 20.10 -15.17 16.14
C PRO A 130 19.16 -14.06 15.64
N THR A 131 17.95 -14.05 16.16
CA THR A 131 16.95 -12.99 15.93
C THR A 131 16.71 -12.18 17.21
N PHE A 132 15.97 -11.07 17.10
CA PHE A 132 15.67 -10.19 18.21
C PHE A 132 14.74 -10.85 19.24
N LYS A 133 14.85 -10.40 20.50
CA LYS A 133 14.07 -10.92 21.62
C LYS A 133 12.57 -10.67 21.40
N GLY A 134 11.77 -11.73 21.58
CA GLY A 134 10.32 -11.65 21.48
C GLY A 134 9.77 -11.76 20.05
N ASN A 135 10.62 -12.06 19.06
CA ASN A 135 10.20 -12.37 17.71
C ASN A 135 9.20 -13.54 17.70
N LYS A 136 8.03 -13.32 17.11
CA LYS A 136 6.96 -14.33 16.94
C LYS A 136 6.98 -15.00 15.57
N CYS A 137 7.78 -14.49 14.63
CA CYS A 137 7.88 -15.01 13.28
C CYS A 137 9.02 -16.01 13.15
N LEU A 138 8.82 -17.04 12.32
CA LEU A 138 9.92 -17.88 11.87
C LEU A 138 10.66 -17.14 10.74
N MET A 139 11.97 -16.94 10.91
CA MET A 139 12.78 -16.17 9.95
C MET A 139 12.68 -16.73 8.53
N THR A 140 12.66 -18.05 8.38
CA THR A 140 12.57 -18.71 7.07
C THR A 140 11.22 -18.50 6.38
N ASP A 141 10.13 -18.34 7.15
CA ASP A 141 8.82 -18.04 6.57
C ASP A 141 8.77 -16.59 6.07
N VAL A 142 9.34 -15.65 6.83
CA VAL A 142 9.43 -14.25 6.43
C VAL A 142 10.30 -14.11 5.18
N ILE A 143 11.45 -14.79 5.12
CA ILE A 143 12.31 -14.82 3.92
C ILE A 143 11.52 -15.30 2.71
N LYS A 144 10.78 -16.41 2.80
CA LYS A 144 9.99 -16.94 1.68
C LYS A 144 8.94 -15.95 1.20
N VAL A 145 8.20 -15.33 2.12
CA VAL A 145 7.15 -14.36 1.79
C VAL A 145 7.74 -13.14 1.07
N ILE A 146 8.83 -12.59 1.60
CA ILE A 146 9.52 -11.45 0.98
C ILE A 146 10.06 -11.83 -0.39
N SER A 147 10.76 -12.97 -0.51
CA SER A 147 11.34 -13.42 -1.79
C SER A 147 10.30 -13.53 -2.90
N VAL A 148 9.12 -14.10 -2.63
CA VAL A 148 8.05 -14.21 -3.63
C VAL A 148 7.59 -12.84 -4.15
N VAL A 149 7.41 -11.86 -3.25
CA VAL A 149 7.00 -10.50 -3.64
C VAL A 149 8.10 -9.82 -4.46
N ILE A 150 9.35 -9.96 -4.03
CA ILE A 150 10.50 -9.30 -4.65
C ILE A 150 10.82 -9.93 -6.02
N GLU A 151 10.69 -11.25 -6.19
CA GLU A 151 10.80 -11.92 -7.50
C GLU A 151 9.76 -11.39 -8.49
N ALA A 152 8.52 -11.20 -8.04
CA ALA A 152 7.47 -10.59 -8.85
C ALA A 152 7.80 -9.13 -9.21
N ALA A 153 8.37 -8.36 -8.27
CA ALA A 153 8.81 -6.99 -8.51
C ALA A 153 9.98 -6.91 -9.51
N VAL A 154 10.96 -7.81 -9.44
CA VAL A 154 12.03 -7.94 -10.45
C VAL A 154 11.44 -8.21 -11.82
N LEU A 155 10.50 -9.17 -11.93
CA LEU A 155 9.84 -9.48 -13.19
C LEU A 155 9.11 -8.25 -13.75
N ALA A 156 8.31 -7.57 -12.93
CA ALA A 156 7.59 -6.37 -13.32
C ALA A 156 8.55 -5.25 -13.75
N GLY A 157 9.62 -4.98 -13.00
CA GLY A 157 10.63 -3.99 -13.33
C GLY A 157 11.31 -4.26 -14.67
N ARG A 158 11.67 -5.52 -14.96
CA ARG A 158 12.24 -5.92 -16.25
C ARG A 158 11.27 -5.79 -17.43
N VAL A 159 9.96 -5.77 -17.18
CA VAL A 159 8.94 -5.56 -18.22
C VAL A 159 8.66 -4.08 -18.43
N LEU A 160 8.51 -3.32 -17.35
CA LEU A 160 8.10 -1.92 -17.37
C LEU A 160 9.25 -0.95 -17.66
N HIS A 161 10.49 -1.32 -17.32
CA HIS A 161 11.69 -0.54 -17.69
C HIS A 161 12.27 -0.92 -19.06
N LYS A 162 11.56 -1.72 -19.88
CA LYS A 162 11.91 -1.89 -21.29
C LYS A 162 11.65 -0.57 -22.04
N PRO A 163 12.60 -0.10 -22.86
CA PRO A 163 12.40 1.09 -23.68
C PRO A 163 11.30 0.91 -24.73
#